data_AF-A0A7X9GJC3-F1
#
_entry.id   AF-A0A7X9GJC3-F1
#
_cell.length_a   1.000
_cell.length_b   1.000
_cell.length_c   1.000
_cell.angle_alpha   90.00
_cell.angle_beta   90.00
_cell.angle_gamma   90.00
#
_symmetry.space_group_name_H-M   'P 1'
#
loop_
_entity.id
_entity.type
_entity.pdbx_description
1 polymer ?
#
loop_
_entity_poly.entity_id
_entity_poly.type
_entity_poly.pdbx_seq_one_letter_code
_entity_poly.pdbx_strand_id
1 'polypeptide(L)'
;MNRDEIIRMALELGNSIAASPERAEVGNAQEQVMQNLEARQMVLEFQNTRNRLMEKNQQGLAISEAEGQELQNLEQNMLSNDIVKELVAAEEQFNHLMQAVYFTINQAVFGNMCSDGCDSCGGSCG
;
A
#
# COMPACT_ATOMS: atom_id res chain seq x y z
N MET A 1 -22.68 -17.58 15.18
CA MET A 1 -21.24 -17.28 15.05
C MET A 1 -20.88 -16.28 16.13
N ASN A 2 -19.96 -16.63 17.03
CA ASN A 2 -19.55 -15.78 18.14
C ASN A 2 -18.33 -14.93 17.78
N ARG A 3 -18.05 -13.88 18.56
CA ARG A 3 -16.90 -12.97 18.33
C ARG A 3 -15.58 -13.69 18.10
N ASP A 4 -15.32 -14.72 18.89
CA ASP A 4 -14.06 -15.48 18.82
C ASP A 4 -13.93 -16.27 17.51
N GLU A 5 -15.04 -16.74 16.95
CA GLU A 5 -15.06 -17.43 15.65
C GLU A 5 -14.76 -16.47 14.50
N ILE A 6 -15.25 -15.22 14.57
CA ILE A 6 -14.96 -14.17 13.58
C ILE A 6 -13.47 -13.81 13.60
N ILE A 7 -12.90 -13.64 14.80
CA ILE A 7 -11.47 -13.34 14.97
C ILE A 7 -10.62 -14.50 14.44
N ARG A 8 -11.03 -15.75 14.68
CA ARG A 8 -10.33 -16.92 14.16
C ARG A 8 -10.35 -16.97 12.63
N MET A 9 -11.49 -16.70 12.00
CA MET A 9 -11.56 -16.63 10.53
C MET A 9 -10.68 -15.50 9.97
N ALA A 10 -10.64 -14.34 10.63
CA ALA A 10 -9.75 -13.25 10.23
C ALA A 10 -8.26 -13.65 10.34
N LEU A 11 -7.90 -14.43 11.36
CA LEU A 11 -6.55 -14.98 11.51
C LEU A 11 -6.23 -16.01 10.42
N GLU A 12 -7.16 -16.90 10.10
CA GLU A 12 -7.00 -17.89 9.02
C GLU A 12 -6.85 -17.21 7.65
N LEU A 13 -7.62 -16.14 7.39
CA LEU A 13 -7.45 -15.29 6.22
C LEU A 13 -6.07 -14.61 6.20
N GLY A 14 -5.65 -14.03 7.32
CA GLY A 14 -4.33 -13.41 7.46
C GLY A 14 -3.19 -14.39 7.19
N ASN A 15 -3.29 -15.62 7.70
CA ASN A 15 -2.31 -16.68 7.43
C ASN A 15 -2.31 -17.09 5.95
N SER A 16 -3.47 -17.15 5.31
CA SER A 16 -3.58 -17.47 3.88
C SER A 16 -2.95 -16.38 3.02
N ILE A 17 -3.14 -15.11 3.37
CA ILE A 17 -2.47 -13.97 2.74
C ILE A 17 -0.96 -14.01 2.98
N ALA A 18 -0.53 -14.34 4.20
CA ALA A 18 0.89 -14.45 4.52
C ALA A 18 1.59 -15.57 3.72
N ALA A 19 0.87 -16.62 3.36
CA ALA A 19 1.33 -17.72 2.53
C ALA A 19 1.10 -17.49 1.01
N SER A 20 0.59 -16.32 0.61
CA SER A 20 0.27 -16.02 -0.78
C SER A 20 1.54 -15.78 -1.61
N PRO A 21 1.50 -16.02 -2.92
CA PRO A 21 2.62 -15.74 -3.81
C PRO A 21 3.01 -14.26 -3.78
N GLU A 22 2.05 -13.34 -3.70
CA GLU A 22 2.30 -11.89 -3.61
C GLU A 22 3.12 -11.54 -2.36
N ARG A 23 2.83 -12.20 -1.21
CA ARG A 23 3.64 -11.98 0.00
C ARG A 23 5.06 -12.54 -0.13
N ALA A 24 5.20 -13.69 -0.80
CA ALA A 24 6.50 -14.30 -1.05
C ALA A 24 7.35 -13.44 -2.00
N GLU A 25 6.75 -12.88 -3.04
CA GLU A 25 7.41 -11.96 -3.98
C GLU A 25 7.95 -10.71 -3.29
N VAL A 26 7.16 -10.10 -2.38
CA VAL A 26 7.63 -8.99 -1.54
C VAL A 26 8.86 -9.41 -0.72
N GLY A 27 8.83 -10.60 -0.11
CA GLY A 27 9.96 -11.11 0.68
C GLY A 27 11.23 -11.31 -0.16
N ASN A 28 11.09 -11.88 -1.35
CA ASN A 28 12.21 -12.11 -2.27
C ASN A 28 12.80 -10.79 -2.76
N ALA A 29 11.97 -9.83 -3.17
CA ALA A 29 12.43 -8.53 -3.65
C ALA A 29 13.12 -7.73 -2.53
N GLN A 30 12.62 -7.81 -1.29
CA GLN A 30 13.29 -7.24 -0.12
C GLN A 30 14.67 -7.85 0.10
N GLU A 31 14.80 -9.17 -0.07
CA GLU A 31 16.09 -9.84 0.05
C GLU A 31 17.08 -9.38 -1.03
N GLN A 32 16.63 -9.24 -2.28
CA GLN A 32 17.47 -8.73 -3.36
C GLN A 32 17.95 -7.29 -3.10
N VAL A 33 17.07 -6.41 -2.61
CA VAL A 33 17.45 -5.05 -2.19
C VAL A 33 18.48 -5.10 -1.07
N MET A 34 18.32 -5.98 -0.08
CA MET A 34 19.29 -6.10 1.03
C MET A 34 20.67 -6.60 0.58
N GLN A 35 20.72 -7.47 -0.43
CA GLN A 35 21.95 -8.00 -1.00
C GLN A 35 22.68 -6.98 -1.91
N ASN A 36 21.97 -5.98 -2.42
CA ASN A 36 22.55 -4.94 -3.27
C ASN A 36 22.77 -3.63 -2.49
N LEU A 37 24.03 -3.24 -2.31
CA LEU A 37 24.40 -2.03 -1.55
C LEU A 37 23.80 -0.74 -2.11
N GLU A 38 23.73 -0.61 -3.44
CA GLU A 38 23.22 0.57 -4.12
C GLU A 38 21.70 0.70 -3.95
N ALA A 39 20.96 -0.38 -4.24
CA ALA A 39 19.51 -0.44 -4.06
C ALA A 39 19.12 -0.17 -2.60
N ARG A 40 19.84 -0.76 -1.65
CA ARG A 40 19.63 -0.53 -0.22
C ARG A 40 19.84 0.93 0.16
N GLN A 41 20.89 1.56 -0.36
CA GLN A 41 21.18 2.97 -0.06
C GLN A 41 20.09 3.89 -0.60
N MET A 42 19.63 3.67 -1.85
CA MET A 42 18.54 4.44 -2.44
C MET A 42 17.25 4.35 -1.62
N VAL A 43 16.86 3.14 -1.20
CA VAL A 43 15.67 2.92 -0.37
C VAL A 43 15.80 3.59 0.99
N LEU A 44 16.97 3.51 1.64
CA LEU A 44 17.22 4.17 2.92
C LEU A 44 17.13 5.69 2.82
N GLU A 45 17.72 6.29 1.78
CA GLU A 45 17.67 7.74 1.55
C GLU A 45 16.23 8.22 1.35
N PHE A 46 15.46 7.53 0.51
CA PHE A 46 14.06 7.84 0.32
C PHE A 46 13.24 7.74 1.62
N GLN A 47 13.42 6.66 2.38
CA GLN A 47 12.70 6.46 3.65
C GLN A 47 13.04 7.56 4.66
N ASN A 48 14.31 7.93 4.78
CA ASN A 48 14.75 8.99 5.69
C ASN A 48 14.16 10.35 5.29
N THR A 49 14.21 10.71 4.01
CA THR A 49 13.62 11.96 3.51
C THR A 49 12.11 11.97 3.72
N ARG A 50 11.41 10.88 3.38
CA ARG A 50 9.96 10.76 3.59
C ARG A 50 9.58 10.90 5.06
N ASN A 51 10.29 10.22 5.96
CA ASN A 51 10.03 10.29 7.40
C ASN A 51 10.26 11.70 7.94
N ARG A 52 11.36 12.37 7.54
CA ARG A 52 11.63 13.76 7.90
C ARG A 52 10.49 14.70 7.47
N LEU A 53 9.98 14.54 6.25
CA LEU A 53 8.86 15.36 5.76
C LEU A 53 7.54 15.02 6.47
N MET A 54 7.31 13.74 6.78
CA MET A 54 6.14 13.32 7.54
C MET A 54 6.16 13.90 8.97
N GLU A 55 7.31 13.87 9.66
CA GLU A 55 7.49 14.49 10.97
C GLU A 55 7.27 16.00 10.91
N LYS A 56 7.82 16.67 9.89
CA LYS A 56 7.62 18.10 9.65
C LYS A 56 6.14 18.44 9.50
N ASN A 57 5.41 17.67 8.70
CA ASN A 57 3.97 17.82 8.52
C ASN A 57 3.20 17.57 9.82
N GLN A 58 3.54 16.54 10.58
CA GLN A 58 2.93 16.26 11.90
C GLN A 58 3.17 17.39 12.91
N GLN A 59 4.30 18.09 12.82
CA GLN A 59 4.62 19.26 13.64
C GLN A 59 3.90 20.54 13.16
N GLY A 60 3.09 20.46 12.09
CA GLY A 60 2.41 21.61 11.49
C GLY A 60 3.36 22.53 10.71
N LEU A 61 4.57 22.08 10.41
CA LEU A 61 5.54 22.83 9.62
C LEU A 61 5.28 22.61 8.12
N ALA A 62 5.29 23.70 7.35
CA ALA A 62 5.11 23.62 5.90
C ALA A 62 6.28 22.91 5.22
N ILE A 63 5.97 21.94 4.37
CA ILE A 63 6.93 21.32 3.45
C ILE A 63 7.18 22.31 2.31
N SER A 64 8.44 22.64 2.06
CA SER A 64 8.82 23.51 0.95
C SER A 64 8.74 22.77 -0.38
N GLU A 65 8.58 23.53 -1.47
CA GLU A 65 8.57 22.95 -2.82
C GLU A 65 9.88 22.23 -3.16
N ALA A 66 11.03 22.77 -2.70
CA ALA A 66 12.33 22.14 -2.86
C ALA A 66 12.42 20.77 -2.17
N GLU A 67 11.86 20.64 -0.97
CA GLU A 67 11.79 19.36 -0.24
C GLU A 67 10.86 18.35 -0.93
N GLY A 68 9.74 18.83 -1.50
CA GLY A 68 8.85 17.98 -2.31
C GLY A 68 9.53 17.47 -3.58
N GLN A 69 10.27 18.34 -4.27
CA GLN A 69 11.07 17.98 -5.46
C GLN A 69 12.22 17.02 -5.11
N GLU A 70 12.88 17.20 -3.97
CA GLU A 70 13.91 16.26 -3.48
C GLU A 70 13.34 14.85 -3.34
N LEU A 71 12.17 14.71 -2.70
CA LEU A 71 11.51 13.42 -2.54
C LEU A 71 11.12 12.79 -3.88
N GLN A 72 10.59 13.59 -4.80
CA GLN A 72 10.19 13.11 -6.13
C GLN A 72 11.40 12.67 -6.98
N ASN A 73 12.54 13.36 -6.87
CA ASN A 73 13.77 12.97 -7.55
C ASN A 73 14.33 11.66 -6.98
N LEU A 74 14.30 11.50 -5.65
CA LEU A 74 14.69 10.24 -5.00
C LEU A 74 13.81 9.07 -5.45
N GLU A 75 12.50 9.30 -5.58
CA GLU A 75 11.55 8.32 -6.12
C GLU A 75 11.87 7.92 -7.56
N GLN A 76 12.10 8.89 -8.45
CA GLN A 76 12.48 8.58 -9.84
C GLN A 76 13.80 7.83 -9.94
N ASN A 77 14.79 8.22 -9.12
CA ASN A 77 16.08 7.53 -9.09
C ASN A 77 15.95 6.09 -8.60
N MET A 78 15.13 5.84 -7.58
CA MET A 78 14.80 4.47 -7.15
C MET A 78 14.14 3.66 -8.26
N LEU A 79 13.15 4.21 -8.95
CA LEU A 79 12.43 3.53 -10.04
C LEU A 79 13.29 3.28 -11.28
N SER A 80 14.46 3.92 -11.38
CA SER A 80 15.45 3.66 -12.43
C SER A 80 16.30 2.41 -12.15
N ASN A 81 16.34 1.93 -10.91
CA ASN A 81 17.05 0.72 -10.53
C ASN A 81 16.10 -0.49 -10.60
N ASP A 82 16.45 -1.49 -11.42
CA ASP A 82 15.59 -2.66 -11.66
C ASP A 82 15.24 -3.42 -10.37
N ILE A 83 16.17 -3.53 -9.42
CA ILE A 83 15.96 -4.26 -8.15
C ILE A 83 14.94 -3.53 -7.28
N VAL A 84 15.06 -2.19 -7.19
CA VAL A 84 14.11 -1.38 -6.41
C VAL A 84 12.74 -1.36 -7.10
N LYS A 85 12.72 -1.32 -8.44
CA LYS A 85 11.48 -1.39 -9.21
C LYS A 85 10.75 -2.72 -9.01
N GLU A 86 11.47 -3.84 -8.95
CA GLU A 86 10.89 -5.15 -8.61
C GLU A 86 10.28 -5.15 -7.21
N LEU A 87 10.95 -4.53 -6.22
CA LEU A 87 10.39 -4.36 -4.88
C LEU A 87 9.09 -3.55 -4.90
N VAL A 88 9.07 -2.40 -5.58
CA VAL A 88 7.89 -1.55 -5.68
C VAL A 88 6.73 -2.31 -6.35
N ALA A 89 6.99 -3.01 -7.45
CA ALA A 89 5.98 -3.78 -8.15
C ALA A 89 5.42 -4.93 -7.28
N ALA A 90 6.27 -5.62 -6.52
CA ALA A 90 5.83 -6.67 -5.60
C ALA A 90 4.97 -6.09 -4.45
N GLU A 91 5.37 -4.94 -3.89
CA GLU A 91 4.58 -4.25 -2.87
C GLU A 91 3.23 -3.77 -3.41
N GLU A 92 3.17 -3.23 -4.63
CA GLU A 92 1.92 -2.84 -5.28
C GLU A 92 0.96 -4.02 -5.46
N GLN A 93 1.46 -5.16 -5.93
CA GLN A 93 0.64 -6.37 -6.11
C GLN A 93 0.08 -6.87 -4.77
N PHE A 94 0.91 -6.91 -3.73
CA PHE A 94 0.45 -7.27 -2.39
C PHE A 94 -0.57 -6.27 -1.84
N ASN A 95 -0.37 -4.97 -2.07
CA ASN A 95 -1.33 -3.95 -1.68
C ASN A 95 -2.66 -4.08 -2.43
N HIS A 96 -2.64 -4.41 -3.73
CA HIS A 96 -3.85 -4.69 -4.49
C HIS A 96 -4.63 -5.89 -3.93
N LEU A 97 -3.93 -6.97 -3.56
CA LEU A 97 -4.54 -8.11 -2.89
C LEU A 97 -5.22 -7.68 -1.58
N MET A 98 -4.52 -6.92 -0.74
CA MET A 98 -5.06 -6.43 0.53
C MET A 98 -6.27 -5.50 0.34
N GLN A 99 -6.24 -4.63 -0.67
CA GLN A 99 -7.37 -3.77 -1.02
C GLN A 99 -8.57 -4.58 -1.50
N ALA A 100 -8.36 -5.60 -2.33
CA ALA A 100 -9.43 -6.48 -2.79
C ALA A 100 -10.05 -7.27 -1.64
N VAL A 101 -9.23 -7.77 -0.71
CA VAL A 101 -9.69 -8.44 0.51
C VAL A 101 -10.52 -7.47 1.37
N TYR A 102 -10.01 -6.26 1.63
CA TYR A 102 -10.74 -5.25 2.39
C TYR A 102 -12.07 -4.90 1.71
N PHE A 103 -12.08 -4.66 0.41
CA PHE A 103 -13.29 -4.36 -0.34
C PHE A 103 -14.31 -5.49 -0.24
N THR A 104 -13.87 -6.74 -0.41
CA THR A 104 -14.73 -7.93 -0.32
C THR A 104 -15.33 -8.09 1.07
N ILE A 105 -14.55 -7.88 2.13
CA ILE A 105 -15.05 -7.90 3.52
C ILE A 105 -16.09 -6.79 3.72
N ASN A 106 -15.82 -5.57 3.26
CA ASN A 106 -16.77 -4.46 3.39
C ASN A 106 -18.06 -4.74 2.62
N GLN A 107 -17.97 -5.27 1.40
CA GLN A 107 -19.12 -5.67 0.60
C GLN A 107 -19.94 -6.76 1.30
N ALA A 108 -19.31 -7.73 1.96
CA ALA A 108 -20.00 -8.75 2.72
C ALA A 108 -20.67 -8.21 4.00
N VAL A 109 -20.05 -7.25 4.68
CA VAL A 109 -20.55 -6.65 5.93
C VAL A 109 -21.70 -5.67 5.67
N PHE A 110 -21.53 -4.78 4.70
CA PHE A 110 -22.47 -3.69 4.44
C PHE A 110 -23.44 -3.99 3.28
N GLY A 111 -23.27 -5.15 2.62
CA GLY A 111 -23.99 -5.49 1.40
C GLY A 111 -23.45 -4.71 0.19
N ASN A 112 -23.92 -5.08 -1.00
CA ASN A 112 -23.66 -4.32 -2.21
C ASN A 112 -24.21 -2.90 -2.01
N MET A 113 -23.36 -1.88 -1.87
CA MET A 113 -23.78 -0.48 -1.97
C MET A 113 -24.29 -0.12 -3.39
N CYS A 114 -24.44 -1.11 -4.27
CA CYS A 114 -24.98 -0.98 -5.63
C CYS A 114 -25.94 -2.13 -6.01
N SER A 115 -26.78 -2.62 -5.09
CA SER A 115 -27.96 -3.39 -5.50
C SER A 115 -29.11 -3.27 -4.50
N ASP A 116 -29.76 -2.11 -4.49
CA ASP A 116 -31.23 -1.97 -4.44
C ASP A 116 -31.59 -0.49 -4.35
N GLY A 117 -32.08 0.07 -5.46
CA GLY A 117 -32.62 1.43 -5.50
C GLY A 117 -32.13 2.27 -6.69
N CYS A 118 -32.60 1.95 -7.89
CA CYS A 118 -32.77 2.97 -8.93
C CYS A 118 -33.85 3.97 -8.47
N ASP A 119 -33.60 4.82 -7.47
CA ASP A 119 -34.59 5.80 -6.99
C ASP A 119 -33.98 7.06 -6.32
N SER A 120 -32.65 7.25 -6.33
CA SER A 120 -32.06 8.46 -5.74
C SER A 120 -30.90 9.05 -6.54
N CYS A 121 -31.02 9.00 -7.87
CA CYS A 121 -30.39 10.00 -8.75
C CYS A 121 -31.40 11.15 -8.95
N GLY A 122 -31.58 11.93 -7.89
CA GLY A 122 -32.46 13.10 -7.89
C GLY A 122 -31.87 14.26 -8.70
N GLY A 123 -32.14 14.26 -10.01
CA GLY A 123 -32.60 15.43 -10.75
C GLY A 123 -31.60 16.55 -11.07
N SER A 124 -30.92 16.42 -12.22
CA SER A 124 -30.74 17.56 -13.12
C SER A 124 -30.70 17.08 -14.57
N CYS A 125 -31.88 17.02 -15.18
CA CYS A 125 -32.03 17.06 -16.62
C CYS A 125 -32.96 18.25 -16.89
N GLY A 126 -32.44 19.23 -17.62
CA GLY A 126 -33.25 20.29 -18.23
C GLY A 126 -34.11 19.78 -19.36
#